data_AF-A0A662PTZ4-F1
#
_entry.id   AF-A0A662PTZ4-F1
#
_cell.length_a   1.000
_cell.length_b   1.000
_cell.length_c   1.000
_cell.angle_alpha   90.00
_cell.angle_beta   90.00
_cell.angle_gamma   90.00
#
_symmetry.space_group_name_H-M   'P 1'
#
loop_
_entity.id
_entity.type
_entity.pdbx_description
1 polymer ?
#
loop_
_entity_poly.entity_id
_entity_poly.type
_entity_poly.pdbx_seq_one_letter_code
_entity_poly.pdbx_strand_id
1 'polypeptide(L)'
;MSAYDFEALEERRREFLNRIKDLALYMRFDEDRWERLRELVYNPMPLNVDVVIDDCTLREGLQMAGLLTPRPEEYLKIALMLREIGVERLEVMIYAKSDREAVKLMMDHGLGDVLAAWCRANRSDLDQAIKMDFKQVGISHPVSYIHSSKWPNLKLKDFVERVV
;
A
#
# COMPACT_ATOMS: atom_id res chain seq x y z
N MET A 1 26.22 11.49 -1.90
CA MET A 1 26.57 10.22 -1.22
C MET A 1 25.59 10.05 -0.08
N SER A 2 24.90 8.92 -0.03
CA SER A 2 23.88 8.63 0.99
C SER A 2 24.47 8.73 2.40
N ALA A 3 23.78 9.39 3.32
CA ALA A 3 24.14 9.49 4.74
C ALA A 3 23.96 8.16 5.52
N TYR A 4 23.66 7.06 4.82
CA TYR A 4 23.33 5.77 5.39
C TYR A 4 24.42 4.73 5.12
N ASP A 5 24.86 4.07 6.18
CA ASP A 5 25.71 2.88 6.12
C ASP A 5 24.86 1.66 5.69
N PHE A 6 24.83 1.42 4.38
CA PHE A 6 24.06 0.31 3.82
C PHE A 6 24.63 -1.06 4.20
N GLU A 7 25.91 -1.18 4.54
CA GLU A 7 26.50 -2.46 4.95
C GLU A 7 26.02 -2.86 6.34
N ALA A 8 26.07 -1.91 7.30
CA ALA A 8 25.52 -2.12 8.63
C ALA A 8 24.01 -2.37 8.61
N LEU A 9 23.26 -1.69 7.73
CA LEU A 9 21.82 -1.94 7.57
C LEU A 9 21.52 -3.32 6.98
N GLU A 10 22.34 -3.81 6.06
CA GLU A 10 22.23 -5.17 5.51
C GLU A 10 22.56 -6.25 6.56
N GLU A 11 23.52 -5.99 7.44
CA GLU A 11 23.80 -6.88 8.57
C GLU A 11 22.60 -6.96 9.52
N ARG A 12 22.06 -5.81 9.95
CA ARG A 12 20.84 -5.75 10.77
C ARG A 12 19.65 -6.45 10.10
N ARG A 13 19.52 -6.32 8.78
CA ARG A 13 18.50 -7.04 7.99
C ARG A 13 18.64 -8.54 8.13
N ARG A 14 19.85 -9.09 7.98
CA ARG A 14 20.09 -10.54 8.10
C ARG A 14 19.76 -11.04 9.50
N GLU A 15 20.22 -10.35 10.54
CA GLU A 15 19.93 -10.70 11.94
C GLU A 15 18.43 -10.70 12.23
N PHE A 16 17.73 -9.64 11.82
CA PHE A 16 16.28 -9.53 11.97
C PHE A 16 15.53 -10.67 11.28
N LEU A 17 15.89 -10.97 10.03
CA LEU A 17 15.25 -12.05 9.26
C LEU A 17 15.50 -13.43 9.88
N ASN A 18 16.68 -13.66 10.44
CA ASN A 18 16.98 -14.90 11.15
C ASN A 18 16.10 -15.05 12.41
N ARG A 19 15.95 -13.97 13.20
CA ARG A 19 15.08 -13.96 14.39
C ARG A 19 13.62 -14.21 14.04
N ILE A 20 13.10 -13.58 12.99
CA ILE A 20 11.72 -13.82 12.54
C ILE A 20 11.53 -15.27 12.10
N LYS A 21 12.47 -15.82 11.32
CA LYS A 21 12.37 -17.22 10.85
C LYS A 21 12.34 -18.21 12.01
N ASP A 22 13.13 -17.97 13.05
CA ASP A 22 13.15 -18.81 14.26
C ASP A 22 11.80 -18.77 15.00
N LEU A 23 11.24 -17.57 15.18
CA LEU A 23 9.96 -17.38 15.88
C LEU A 23 8.75 -17.85 15.06
N ALA A 24 8.80 -17.74 13.73
CA ALA A 24 7.69 -18.03 12.81
C ALA A 24 7.67 -19.47 12.27
N LEU A 25 8.48 -20.39 12.82
CA LEU A 25 8.52 -21.80 12.43
C LEU A 25 7.14 -22.47 12.62
N TYR A 26 6.43 -22.67 11.51
CA TYR A 26 5.06 -23.18 11.49
C TYR A 26 5.02 -24.71 11.53
N MET A 27 5.23 -25.30 12.71
CA MET A 27 4.92 -26.71 12.95
C MET A 27 3.62 -26.89 13.74
N ARG A 28 3.42 -26.06 14.77
CA ARG A 28 2.19 -25.88 15.55
C ARG A 28 2.13 -24.45 16.06
N PHE A 29 0.93 -23.94 16.33
CA PHE A 29 0.77 -22.66 17.03
C PHE A 29 1.37 -22.75 18.44
N ASP A 30 2.13 -21.73 18.82
CA ASP A 30 2.82 -21.58 20.10
C ASP A 30 2.60 -20.13 20.53
N GLU A 31 1.87 -19.93 21.62
CA GLU A 31 1.44 -18.62 22.10
C GLU A 31 2.63 -17.75 22.55
N ASP A 32 3.60 -18.33 23.26
CA ASP A 32 4.79 -17.62 23.74
C ASP A 32 5.69 -17.15 22.57
N ARG A 33 5.81 -17.97 21.52
CA ARG A 33 6.50 -17.57 20.28
C ARG A 33 5.73 -16.49 19.55
N TRP A 34 4.41 -16.61 19.48
CA TRP A 34 3.55 -15.61 18.87
C TRP A 34 3.65 -14.25 19.57
N GLU A 35 3.59 -14.23 20.90
CA GLU A 35 3.72 -12.99 21.69
C GLU A 35 5.10 -12.34 21.50
N ARG A 36 6.19 -13.12 21.53
CA ARG A 36 7.54 -12.61 21.23
C ARG A 36 7.67 -12.09 19.80
N LEU A 37 7.03 -12.75 18.83
CA LEU A 37 6.99 -12.27 17.46
C LEU A 37 6.20 -10.97 17.36
N ARG A 38 5.05 -10.88 18.04
CA ARG A 38 4.18 -9.70 18.09
C ARG A 38 4.93 -8.51 18.66
N GLU A 39 5.60 -8.66 19.80
CA GLU A 39 6.42 -7.59 20.41
C GLU A 39 7.60 -7.20 19.52
N LEU A 40 8.21 -8.16 18.81
CA LEU A 40 9.32 -7.89 17.90
C LEU A 40 8.89 -7.08 16.66
N VAL A 41 7.67 -7.29 16.15
CA VAL A 41 7.21 -6.72 14.87
C VAL A 41 6.19 -5.59 15.01
N TYR A 42 5.47 -5.52 16.12
CA TYR A 42 4.44 -4.50 16.39
C TYR A 42 4.80 -3.68 17.63
N ASN A 43 5.12 -2.41 17.41
CA ASN A 43 5.25 -1.42 18.46
C ASN A 43 4.04 -0.47 18.42
N PRO A 44 3.06 -0.57 19.34
CA PRO A 44 1.92 0.33 19.34
C PRO A 44 2.36 1.74 19.71
N MET A 45 1.83 2.73 18.99
CA MET A 45 2.07 4.15 19.25
C MET A 45 0.74 4.89 19.43
N PRO A 46 0.53 5.61 20.53
CA PRO A 46 -0.66 6.44 20.67
C PRO A 46 -0.65 7.58 19.66
N LEU A 47 -1.81 7.83 19.03
CA LEU A 47 -1.98 8.93 18.09
C LEU A 47 -2.58 10.14 18.82
N ASN A 48 -1.87 11.28 18.80
CA ASN A 48 -2.36 12.57 19.27
C ASN A 48 -2.36 13.56 18.08
N VAL A 49 -3.16 13.25 17.07
CA VAL A 49 -3.23 13.97 15.78
C VAL A 49 -4.68 13.99 15.29
N ASP A 50 -4.98 14.94 14.40
CA ASP A 50 -6.22 14.91 13.63
C ASP A 50 -6.21 13.69 12.69
N VAL A 51 -7.35 13.01 12.60
CA VAL A 51 -7.49 11.76 11.84
C VAL A 51 -8.15 12.08 10.51
N VAL A 52 -7.55 11.59 9.43
CA VAL A 52 -8.11 11.60 8.08
C VAL A 52 -8.59 10.19 7.74
N ILE A 53 -9.80 10.08 7.18
CA ILE A 53 -10.31 8.79 6.68
C ILE A 53 -9.92 8.60 5.22
N ASP A 54 -8.97 7.68 4.98
CA ASP A 54 -8.59 7.19 3.65
C ASP A 54 -9.26 5.81 3.41
N ASP A 55 -10.30 5.79 2.58
CA ASP A 55 -11.04 4.58 2.27
C ASP A 55 -10.42 3.83 1.09
N CYS A 56 -10.24 2.52 1.25
CA CYS A 56 -9.65 1.64 0.24
C CYS A 56 -10.63 0.59 -0.29
N THR A 57 -11.95 0.78 -0.12
CA THR A 57 -12.99 -0.15 -0.60
C THR A 57 -12.89 -0.39 -2.10
N LEU A 58 -12.68 0.68 -2.90
CA LEU A 58 -12.54 0.61 -4.36
C LEU A 58 -11.14 0.24 -4.84
N ARG A 59 -10.26 -0.19 -3.92
CA ARG A 59 -8.88 -0.63 -4.20
C ARG A 59 -8.57 -1.95 -3.50
N GLU A 60 -8.32 -1.96 -2.19
CA GLU A 60 -8.05 -3.17 -1.38
C GLU A 60 -9.30 -4.06 -1.31
N GLY A 61 -10.48 -3.46 -1.08
CA GLY A 61 -11.72 -4.21 -0.92
C GLY A 61 -12.04 -5.09 -2.13
N LEU A 62 -11.71 -4.61 -3.34
CA LEU A 62 -11.91 -5.35 -4.59
C LEU A 62 -10.94 -6.52 -4.79
N GLN A 63 -9.87 -6.62 -3.99
CA GLN A 63 -8.94 -7.75 -4.03
C GLN A 63 -9.43 -8.96 -3.23
N MET A 64 -10.58 -8.84 -2.55
CA MET A 64 -11.18 -9.94 -1.80
C MET A 64 -11.60 -11.08 -2.73
N ALA A 65 -11.19 -12.30 -2.38
CA ALA A 65 -11.48 -13.50 -3.17
C ALA A 65 -12.99 -13.72 -3.33
N GLY A 66 -13.42 -14.03 -4.55
CA GLY A 66 -14.82 -14.29 -4.88
C GLY A 66 -15.65 -13.06 -5.26
N LEU A 67 -15.07 -11.86 -5.25
CA LEU A 67 -15.75 -10.67 -5.77
C LEU A 67 -15.68 -10.59 -7.30
N LEU A 68 -16.79 -10.11 -7.89
CA LEU A 68 -16.84 -9.68 -9.27
C LEU A 68 -16.38 -8.22 -9.34
N THR A 69 -15.60 -7.89 -10.38
CA THR A 69 -15.23 -6.50 -10.66
C THR A 69 -16.49 -5.68 -10.96
N PRO A 70 -16.77 -4.60 -10.22
CA PRO A 70 -17.95 -3.78 -10.47
C PRO A 70 -17.88 -3.07 -11.82
N ARG A 71 -19.03 -2.69 -12.34
CA ARG A 71 -19.13 -1.84 -13.53
C ARG A 71 -18.83 -0.38 -13.16
N PRO A 72 -18.38 0.47 -14.11
CA PRO A 72 -18.05 1.88 -13.81
C PRO A 72 -19.12 2.65 -13.05
N GLU A 73 -20.40 2.43 -13.35
CA GLU A 73 -21.53 3.06 -12.66
C GLU A 73 -21.69 2.59 -11.21
N GLU A 74 -21.30 1.35 -10.91
CA GLU A 74 -21.32 0.79 -9.55
C GLU A 74 -20.17 1.35 -8.71
N TYR A 75 -18.99 1.55 -9.32
CA TYR A 75 -17.89 2.31 -8.69
C TYR A 75 -18.34 3.71 -8.30
N LEU A 76 -18.94 4.44 -9.26
CA LEU A 76 -19.42 5.80 -9.00
C LEU A 76 -20.42 5.81 -7.84
N LYS A 77 -21.39 4.89 -7.83
CA LYS A 77 -22.40 4.81 -6.77
C LYS A 77 -21.74 4.64 -5.39
N ILE A 78 -20.79 3.71 -5.27
CA ILE A 78 -20.05 3.47 -4.02
C ILE A 78 -19.25 4.72 -3.63
N ALA A 79 -18.53 5.33 -4.58
CA ALA A 79 -17.71 6.51 -4.32
C ALA A 79 -18.53 7.72 -3.84
N LEU A 80 -19.73 7.92 -4.41
CA LEU A 80 -20.65 8.97 -3.98
C LEU A 80 -21.16 8.71 -2.55
N MET A 81 -21.47 7.46 -2.21
CA MET A 81 -21.87 7.09 -0.84
C MET A 81 -20.72 7.30 0.15
N LEU A 82 -19.49 6.94 -0.21
CA LEU A 82 -18.30 7.15 0.62
C LEU A 82 -18.05 8.65 0.86
N ARG A 83 -18.20 9.49 -0.18
CA ARG A 83 -18.16 10.95 -0.01
C ARG A 83 -19.26 11.45 0.93
N GLU A 84 -20.48 10.94 0.79
CA GLU A 84 -21.62 11.38 1.61
C GLU A 84 -21.43 11.09 3.11
N ILE A 85 -20.79 9.97 3.45
CA ILE A 85 -20.49 9.63 4.85
C ILE A 85 -19.26 10.34 5.42
N GLY A 86 -18.58 11.18 4.61
CA GLY A 86 -17.46 12.02 5.04
C GLY A 86 -16.08 11.42 4.83
N VAL A 87 -15.90 10.46 3.91
CA VAL A 87 -14.56 10.02 3.50
C VAL A 87 -13.81 11.19 2.85
N GLU A 88 -12.59 11.44 3.32
CA GLU A 88 -11.77 12.58 2.90
C GLU A 88 -10.81 12.20 1.76
N ARG A 89 -10.45 10.92 1.65
CA ARG A 89 -9.62 10.38 0.59
C ARG A 89 -10.09 8.98 0.18
N LEU A 90 -10.09 8.71 -1.11
CA LEU A 90 -10.59 7.46 -1.70
C LEU A 90 -9.56 6.88 -2.66
N GLU A 91 -9.00 5.73 -2.30
CA GLU A 91 -8.03 5.03 -3.13
C GLU A 91 -8.71 4.29 -4.28
N VAL A 92 -8.17 4.44 -5.49
CA VAL A 92 -8.67 3.79 -6.70
C VAL A 92 -7.53 3.18 -7.53
N MET A 93 -7.86 2.12 -8.26
CA MET A 93 -6.97 1.52 -9.26
C MET A 93 -7.09 2.25 -10.60
N ILE A 94 -6.04 2.18 -11.43
CA ILE A 94 -6.00 2.79 -12.78
C ILE A 94 -5.42 1.83 -13.84
N TYR A 95 -5.32 0.54 -13.53
CA TYR A 95 -4.57 -0.44 -14.32
C TYR A 95 -5.40 -0.99 -15.49
N ALA A 96 -6.64 -1.40 -15.23
CA ALA A 96 -7.54 -1.87 -16.26
C ALA A 96 -8.22 -0.70 -17.00
N LYS A 97 -8.71 -0.98 -18.21
CA LYS A 97 -9.49 0.02 -18.98
C LYS A 97 -10.76 0.43 -18.21
N SER A 98 -11.46 -0.56 -17.64
CA SER A 98 -12.65 -0.35 -16.82
C SER A 98 -12.37 0.53 -15.60
N ASP A 99 -11.22 0.35 -14.94
CA ASP A 99 -10.82 1.19 -13.81
C ASP A 99 -10.71 2.65 -14.24
N ARG A 100 -10.06 2.91 -15.38
CA ARG A 100 -9.90 4.27 -15.90
C ARG A 100 -11.21 4.90 -16.34
N GLU A 101 -12.12 4.11 -16.91
CA GLU A 101 -13.48 4.54 -17.25
C GLU A 101 -14.27 4.91 -15.99
N ALA A 102 -14.17 4.10 -14.92
CA ALA A 102 -14.79 4.37 -13.62
C ALA A 102 -14.23 5.64 -12.97
N VAL A 103 -12.90 5.79 -12.95
CA VAL A 103 -12.24 6.98 -12.40
C VAL A 103 -12.64 8.25 -13.16
N LYS A 104 -12.65 8.21 -14.49
CA LYS A 104 -13.09 9.34 -15.29
C LYS A 104 -14.54 9.72 -14.96
N LEU A 105 -15.41 8.72 -14.86
CA LEU A 105 -16.81 8.94 -14.47
C LEU A 105 -16.92 9.57 -13.07
N MET A 106 -16.11 9.12 -12.10
CA MET A 106 -16.05 9.71 -10.76
C MET A 106 -15.58 11.17 -10.78
N MET A 107 -14.54 11.48 -11.56
CA MET A 107 -14.02 12.85 -11.72
C MET A 107 -15.07 13.78 -12.35
N ASP A 108 -15.77 13.31 -13.38
CA ASP A 108 -16.85 14.07 -14.04
C ASP A 108 -18.02 14.37 -13.07
N HIS A 109 -18.12 13.66 -11.93
CA HIS A 109 -19.10 13.89 -10.86
C HIS A 109 -18.53 14.65 -9.63
N GLY A 110 -17.41 15.36 -9.83
CA GLY A 110 -16.82 16.23 -8.82
C GLY A 110 -16.12 15.48 -7.68
N LEU A 111 -15.68 14.25 -7.90
CA LEU A 111 -14.90 13.49 -6.91
C LEU A 111 -13.38 13.71 -7.05
N GLY A 112 -12.91 14.44 -8.06
CA GLY A 112 -11.48 14.55 -8.39
C GLY A 112 -10.57 14.92 -7.21
N ASP A 113 -11.03 15.76 -6.28
CA ASP A 113 -10.23 16.19 -5.11
C ASP A 113 -10.04 15.10 -4.05
N VAL A 114 -10.99 14.16 -3.94
CA VAL A 114 -10.94 13.08 -2.93
C VAL A 114 -10.25 11.83 -3.49
N LEU A 115 -10.13 11.68 -4.81
CA LEU A 115 -9.55 10.48 -5.41
C LEU A 115 -8.01 10.45 -5.30
N ALA A 116 -7.48 9.29 -4.92
CA ALA A 116 -6.05 9.01 -4.93
C ALA A 116 -5.74 7.80 -5.82
N ALA A 117 -4.90 7.99 -6.84
CA ALA A 117 -4.47 6.88 -7.68
C ALA A 117 -3.46 6.01 -6.92
N TRP A 118 -3.73 4.70 -6.83
CA TRP A 118 -2.82 3.76 -6.21
C TRP A 118 -1.80 3.23 -7.23
N CYS A 119 -0.55 3.66 -7.11
CA CYS A 119 0.54 3.38 -8.03
C CYS A 119 1.59 2.46 -7.39
N ARG A 120 2.24 1.60 -8.18
CA ARG A 120 3.51 1.00 -7.76
C ARG A 120 4.62 2.05 -7.89
N ALA A 121 5.75 1.82 -7.21
CA ALA A 121 6.96 2.64 -7.37
C ALA A 121 7.63 2.46 -8.76
N ASN A 122 6.97 2.92 -9.82
CA ASN A 122 7.50 2.98 -11.19
C ASN A 122 6.93 4.20 -11.94
N ARG A 123 7.65 4.63 -12.97
CA ARG A 123 7.29 5.83 -13.76
C ARG A 123 6.00 5.67 -14.56
N SER A 124 5.75 4.49 -15.13
CA SER A 124 4.58 4.25 -15.98
C SER A 124 3.25 4.46 -15.24
N ASP A 125 3.16 4.01 -13.99
CA ASP A 125 1.95 4.17 -13.18
C ASP A 125 1.73 5.65 -12.82
N LEU A 126 2.81 6.36 -12.47
CA LEU A 126 2.75 7.80 -12.17
C LEU A 126 2.38 8.64 -13.41
N ASP A 127 2.99 8.35 -14.56
CA ASP A 127 2.68 9.03 -15.82
C ASP A 127 1.20 8.82 -16.20
N GLN A 128 0.64 7.64 -15.90
CA GLN A 128 -0.77 7.35 -16.10
C GLN A 128 -1.67 8.15 -15.15
N ALA A 129 -1.30 8.25 -13.87
CA ALA A 129 -2.04 9.07 -12.89
C ALA A 129 -2.03 10.55 -13.29
N ILE A 130 -0.87 11.08 -13.72
CA ILE A 130 -0.73 12.47 -14.21
C ILE A 130 -1.60 12.71 -15.44
N LYS A 131 -1.59 11.79 -16.42
CA LYS A 131 -2.45 11.89 -17.62
C LYS A 131 -3.94 11.90 -17.30
N MET A 132 -4.32 11.33 -16.17
CA MET A 132 -5.70 11.29 -15.68
C MET A 132 -6.03 12.45 -14.73
N ASP A 133 -5.13 13.42 -14.57
CA ASP A 133 -5.34 14.62 -13.75
C ASP A 133 -5.57 14.35 -12.25
N PHE A 134 -4.94 13.29 -11.72
CA PHE A 134 -4.95 13.05 -10.28
C PHE A 134 -4.15 14.11 -9.52
N LYS A 135 -4.75 14.65 -8.46
CA LYS A 135 -4.08 15.55 -7.50
C LYS A 135 -3.36 14.80 -6.39
N GLN A 136 -3.77 13.56 -6.14
CA GLN A 136 -3.23 12.71 -5.09
C GLN A 136 -2.84 11.35 -5.67
N VAL A 137 -1.70 10.83 -5.20
CA VAL A 137 -1.26 9.47 -5.49
C VAL A 137 -0.84 8.78 -4.20
N GLY A 138 -1.13 7.49 -4.10
CA GLY A 138 -0.48 6.59 -3.14
C GLY A 138 0.56 5.76 -3.87
N ILE A 139 1.77 5.66 -3.32
CA ILE A 139 2.84 4.86 -3.90
C ILE A 139 3.12 3.67 -2.99
N SER A 140 2.87 2.47 -3.50
CA SER A 140 3.23 1.24 -2.80
C SER A 140 4.68 0.85 -3.12
N HIS A 141 5.50 0.77 -2.08
CA HIS A 141 6.86 0.26 -2.15
C HIS A 141 7.15 -0.66 -0.95
N PRO A 142 7.73 -1.86 -1.18
CA PRO A 142 8.08 -2.77 -0.09
C PRO A 142 9.27 -2.23 0.73
N VAL A 143 9.05 -1.90 2.00
CA VAL A 143 10.10 -1.38 2.89
C VAL A 143 10.56 -2.37 3.97
N SER A 144 9.76 -3.40 4.27
CA SER A 144 10.12 -4.38 5.29
C SER A 144 11.21 -5.33 4.78
N TYR A 145 12.11 -5.75 5.68
CA TYR A 145 13.07 -6.80 5.39
C TYR A 145 12.41 -8.10 4.92
N ILE A 146 11.21 -8.43 5.40
CA ILE A 146 10.46 -9.62 4.98
C ILE A 146 10.07 -9.52 3.50
N HIS A 147 9.47 -8.41 3.06
CA HIS A 147 9.16 -8.22 1.64
C HIS A 147 10.41 -8.28 0.76
N SER A 148 11.50 -7.64 1.19
CA SER A 148 12.76 -7.64 0.44
C SER A 148 13.32 -9.05 0.21
N SER A 149 13.03 -10.02 1.10
CA SER A 149 13.54 -11.39 0.96
C SER A 149 12.94 -12.14 -0.24
N LYS A 150 11.87 -11.63 -0.87
CA LYS A 150 11.34 -12.15 -2.13
C LYS A 150 12.28 -11.92 -3.32
N TRP A 151 13.22 -10.98 -3.19
CA TRP A 151 14.24 -10.68 -4.20
C TRP A 151 15.64 -10.87 -3.60
N PRO A 152 16.12 -12.12 -3.46
CA PRO A 152 17.37 -12.41 -2.75
C PRO A 152 18.62 -11.79 -3.40
N ASN A 153 18.52 -11.43 -4.68
CA ASN A 153 19.62 -10.81 -5.43
C ASN A 153 19.66 -9.28 -5.31
N LEU A 154 18.65 -8.65 -4.68
CA LEU A 154 18.59 -7.21 -4.49
C LEU A 154 19.07 -6.82 -3.08
N LYS A 155 19.90 -5.79 -3.02
CA LYS A 155 20.37 -5.15 -1.79
C LYS A 155 19.42 -4.00 -1.42
N LEU A 156 19.44 -3.59 -0.16
CA LEU A 156 18.63 -2.51 0.41
C LEU A 156 18.80 -1.21 -0.39
N LYS A 157 20.02 -0.94 -0.86
CA LYS A 157 20.31 0.20 -1.73
C LYS A 157 19.43 0.21 -2.99
N ASP A 158 19.22 -0.93 -3.63
CA ASP A 158 18.39 -1.06 -4.84
C ASP A 158 16.91 -0.74 -4.59
N PHE A 159 16.41 -0.95 -3.36
CA PHE A 159 15.06 -0.58 -2.96
C PHE A 159 14.95 0.92 -2.70
N VAL A 160 15.92 1.49 -1.99
CA VAL A 160 15.96 2.94 -1.69
C VAL A 160 16.07 3.77 -2.97
N GLU A 161 16.92 3.39 -3.90
CA GLU A 161 17.10 4.08 -5.20
C GLU A 161 15.86 4.01 -6.10
N ARG A 162 14.85 3.19 -5.79
CA ARG A 162 13.58 3.16 -6.53
C ARG A 162 12.57 4.18 -6.03
N VAL A 163 12.78 4.73 -4.83
CA VAL A 163 11.86 5.67 -4.18
C VAL A 163 12.40 7.11 -4.24
N VAL A 164 13.72 7.28 -4.30
CA VAL A 164 14.44 8.58 -4.28
C VAL A 164 14.85 9.03 -5.67
#